data_AF-A0A9N9P438-F1
#
_entry.id   AF-A0A9N9P438-F1
#
_cell.length_a   1.000
_cell.length_b   1.000
_cell.length_c   1.000
_cell.angle_alpha   90.00
_cell.angle_beta   90.00
_cell.angle_gamma   90.00
#
_symmetry.space_group_name_H-M   'P 1'
#
loop_
_entity.id
_entity.type
_entity.pdbx_description
1 polymer ?
#
loop_
_entity_poly.entity_id
_entity_poly.type
_entity_poly.pdbx_seq_one_letter_code
_entity_poly.pdbx_strand_id
1 'polypeptide(L)'
;MSPSPQHEEYQYLNLVKHIIDHGQHRDDRTGTGTISVFAPPQLRFSLRDNVFPLLTTKRVFVRAVIEELLWFIKGDTNSNHLTEKGIHIWDDNGSREYLDRVGLSHRKSGDLGPVYGFQWRHFGAKYVDCDADYTGQGVDQLQEVINKIKNQPNDR
;
A
#
# COMPACT_ATOMS: atom_id res chain seq x y z
N MET A 1 37.43 10.54 17.26
CA MET A 1 35.96 10.68 17.25
C MET A 1 35.44 9.72 16.20
N SER A 2 34.62 8.74 16.57
CA SER A 2 33.95 7.88 15.60
C SER A 2 33.01 8.74 14.74
N PRO A 3 32.96 8.57 13.41
CA PRO A 3 32.02 9.30 12.58
C PRO A 3 30.60 9.04 13.08
N SER A 4 29.77 10.09 13.13
CA SER A 4 28.35 9.94 13.40
C SER A 4 27.75 8.94 12.41
N PRO A 5 26.92 7.98 12.84
CA PRO A 5 26.28 7.04 11.93
C PRO A 5 25.50 7.82 10.85
N GLN A 6 25.63 7.36 9.60
CA GLN A 6 24.92 7.95 8.47
C GLN A 6 23.40 7.83 8.69
N HIS A 7 22.66 8.92 8.44
CA HIS A 7 21.21 8.95 8.62
C HIS A 7 20.51 7.87 7.76
N GLU A 8 19.52 7.17 8.31
CA GLU A 8 18.89 6.02 7.63
C GLU A 8 18.20 6.39 6.30
N GLU A 9 17.77 7.65 6.12
CA GLU A 9 17.20 8.15 4.84
C GLU A 9 18.16 8.05 3.65
N TYR A 10 19.48 8.00 3.88
CA TYR A 10 20.45 7.75 2.80
C TYR A 10 20.23 6.40 2.12
N GLN A 11 19.59 5.41 2.76
CA GLN A 11 19.22 4.17 2.10
C GLN A 11 18.26 4.42 0.92
N TYR A 12 17.26 5.28 1.11
CA TYR A 12 16.34 5.69 0.04
C TYR A 12 17.04 6.53 -1.03
N LEU A 13 17.84 7.53 -0.62
CA LEU A 13 18.54 8.41 -1.58
C LEU A 13 19.57 7.65 -2.41
N ASN A 14 20.32 6.74 -1.80
CA ASN A 14 21.30 5.91 -2.49
C ASN A 14 20.62 4.92 -3.44
N LEU A 15 19.44 4.38 -3.08
CA LEU A 15 18.67 3.55 -4.00
C LEU A 15 18.21 4.34 -5.23
N VAL A 16 17.67 5.55 -5.04
CA VAL A 16 17.28 6.43 -6.16
C VAL A 16 18.49 6.73 -7.05
N LYS A 17 19.63 7.12 -6.45
CA LYS A 17 20.87 7.36 -7.19
C LYS A 17 21.33 6.13 -7.97
N HIS A 18 21.32 4.95 -7.35
CA HIS A 18 21.71 3.70 -7.98
C HIS A 18 20.82 3.35 -9.19
N ILE A 19 19.50 3.56 -9.07
CA ILE A 19 18.56 3.36 -10.19
C ILE A 19 18.90 4.31 -11.34
N ILE A 20 19.17 5.58 -11.06
CA ILE A 20 19.51 6.57 -12.10
C ILE A 20 20.84 6.24 -12.78
N ASP A 21 21.88 5.89 -12.00
CA ASP A 21 23.23 5.69 -12.52
C ASP A 21 23.41 4.34 -13.25
N HIS A 22 22.66 3.31 -12.85
CA HIS A 22 22.91 1.92 -13.28
C HIS A 22 21.66 1.16 -13.75
N GLY A 23 20.47 1.76 -13.66
CA GLY A 23 19.23 1.12 -14.07
C GLY A 23 19.11 0.97 -15.59
N GLN A 24 18.27 0.03 -16.00
CA GLN A 24 17.92 -0.19 -17.40
C GLN A 24 16.65 0.55 -17.77
N HIS A 25 16.67 1.22 -18.91
CA HIS A 25 15.47 1.78 -19.53
C HIS A 25 14.53 0.65 -19.98
N ARG A 26 13.25 0.79 -19.66
CA ARG A 26 12.18 -0.14 -20.05
C ARG A 26 10.89 0.60 -20.33
N ASP A 27 10.15 0.13 -21.33
CA ASP A 27 8.77 0.55 -21.54
C ASP A 27 7.88 0.05 -20.41
N ASP A 28 6.77 0.74 -20.15
CA ASP A 28 5.80 0.36 -19.11
C ASP A 28 4.35 0.52 -19.61
N ARG A 29 3.38 0.00 -18.82
CA ARG A 29 1.95 0.00 -19.18
C ARG A 29 1.32 1.39 -19.36
N THR A 30 1.94 2.43 -18.81
CA THR A 30 1.49 3.83 -18.90
C THR A 30 2.02 4.52 -20.16
N GLY A 31 3.04 3.95 -20.80
CA GLY A 31 3.73 4.53 -21.95
C GLY A 31 4.75 5.62 -21.60
N THR A 32 4.95 5.92 -20.30
CA THR A 32 5.91 6.93 -19.84
C THR A 32 7.36 6.45 -19.97
N GLY A 33 7.60 5.16 -19.71
CA GLY A 33 8.92 4.57 -19.62
C GLY A 33 9.46 4.62 -18.18
N THR A 34 10.33 3.68 -17.86
CA THR A 34 10.96 3.54 -16.53
C THR A 34 12.46 3.35 -16.63
N ILE A 35 13.17 3.71 -15.57
CA ILE A 35 14.54 3.25 -15.30
C ILE A 35 14.44 2.30 -14.12
N SER A 36 14.92 1.06 -14.28
CA SER A 36 14.68 0.00 -13.31
C SER A 36 15.91 -0.85 -13.01
N VAL A 37 15.98 -1.33 -11.77
CA VAL A 37 16.90 -2.38 -11.34
C VAL A 37 16.07 -3.54 -10.79
N PHE A 38 16.57 -4.76 -10.92
CA PHE A 38 15.91 -5.94 -10.36
C PHE A 38 16.53 -6.31 -9.02
N ALA A 39 15.69 -6.50 -8.00
CA ALA A 39 16.07 -6.93 -6.66
C ALA A 39 17.22 -6.10 -6.02
N PRO A 40 17.06 -4.77 -5.84
CA PRO A 40 18.03 -3.96 -5.11
C PRO A 40 18.11 -4.39 -3.63
N PRO A 41 19.18 -4.00 -2.90
CA PRO A 41 19.28 -4.24 -1.46
C PRO A 41 18.04 -3.77 -0.69
N GLN A 42 17.60 -4.57 0.28
CA GLN A 42 16.46 -4.22 1.14
C GLN A 42 16.79 -3.01 2.01
N LEU A 43 15.87 -2.05 2.05
CA LEU A 43 15.94 -0.93 3.01
C LEU A 43 15.49 -1.42 4.39
N ARG A 44 16.21 -1.01 5.44
CA ARG A 44 15.88 -1.37 6.83
C ARG A 44 15.89 -0.10 7.68
N PHE A 45 14.77 0.19 8.31
CA PHE A 45 14.61 1.37 9.16
C PHE A 45 14.36 0.95 10.60
N SER A 46 15.04 1.58 11.55
CA SER A 46 14.78 1.38 12.96
C SER A 46 13.48 2.06 13.36
N LEU A 47 12.61 1.33 14.08
CA LEU A 47 11.43 1.88 14.75
C LEU A 47 11.64 2.01 16.27
N ARG A 48 12.87 1.78 16.75
CA ARG A 48 13.24 1.93 18.16
C ARG A 48 13.34 3.40 18.52
N ASP A 49 13.36 3.68 19.83
CA ASP A 49 13.65 5.01 20.37
C ASP A 49 12.73 6.12 19.83
N ASN A 50 11.48 5.77 19.55
CA ASN A 50 10.44 6.65 19.00
C ASN A 50 10.82 7.28 17.63
N VAL A 51 11.64 6.58 16.85
CA VAL A 51 11.97 6.98 15.48
C VAL A 51 10.89 6.48 14.52
N PHE A 52 10.41 7.37 13.65
CA PHE A 52 9.52 7.04 12.55
C PHE A 52 10.20 7.45 11.23
N PRO A 53 10.44 6.53 10.28
CA PRO A 53 11.22 6.79 9.06
C PRO A 53 10.39 7.54 8.01
N LEU A 54 9.81 8.68 8.40
CA LEU A 54 9.16 9.59 7.47
C LEU A 54 10.23 10.37 6.71
N LEU A 55 10.28 10.19 5.40
CA LEU A 55 11.24 10.89 4.54
C LEU A 55 11.14 12.41 4.75
N THR A 56 12.29 13.07 4.83
CA THR A 56 12.41 14.50 5.13
C THR A 56 12.85 15.34 3.93
N THR A 57 13.49 14.71 2.95
CA THR A 57 13.94 15.36 1.70
C THR A 57 12.80 15.78 0.78
N LYS A 58 11.57 15.31 1.04
CA LYS A 58 10.31 15.84 0.48
C LYS A 58 9.18 15.61 1.48
N ARG A 59 8.18 16.48 1.49
CA ARG A 59 7.00 16.30 2.35
C ARG A 59 6.17 15.09 1.88
N VAL A 60 5.90 14.19 2.81
CA VAL A 60 4.99 13.04 2.61
C VAL A 60 3.58 13.40 3.07
N PHE A 61 2.55 12.96 2.34
CA PHE A 61 1.16 13.21 2.70
C PHE A 61 0.67 12.23 3.79
N VAL A 62 1.15 12.41 5.02
CA VAL A 62 0.92 11.47 6.14
C VAL A 62 -0.56 11.22 6.44
N ARG A 63 -1.41 12.25 6.35
CA ARG A 63 -2.86 12.09 6.56
C ARG A 63 -3.47 11.06 5.61
N ALA A 64 -3.07 11.04 4.34
CA ALA A 64 -3.54 10.04 3.39
C ALA A 64 -3.06 8.63 3.76
N VAL A 65 -1.79 8.49 4.14
CA VAL A 65 -1.22 7.19 4.57
C VAL A 65 -1.99 6.61 5.76
N ILE A 66 -2.31 7.44 6.77
CA ILE A 66 -3.03 6.98 7.96
C ILE A 66 -4.47 6.60 7.62
N GLU A 67 -5.20 7.45 6.90
CA GLU A 67 -6.60 7.20 6.53
C GLU A 67 -6.76 6.02 5.58
N GLU A 68 -5.82 5.82 4.65
CA GLU A 68 -5.75 4.63 3.80
C GLU A 68 -5.50 3.36 4.63
N LEU A 69 -4.56 3.40 5.57
CA LEU A 69 -4.30 2.26 6.45
C LEU A 69 -5.54 1.89 7.29
N LEU A 70 -6.26 2.89 7.82
CA LEU A 70 -7.51 2.67 8.54
C LEU A 70 -8.60 2.08 7.62
N TRP A 71 -8.67 2.53 6.36
CA TRP A 71 -9.54 1.99 5.34
C TRP A 71 -9.21 0.52 5.02
N PHE A 72 -7.92 0.16 4.89
CA PHE A 72 -7.49 -1.24 4.76
C PHE A 72 -7.86 -2.08 5.99
N ILE A 73 -7.58 -1.59 7.20
CA ILE A 73 -7.93 -2.29 8.44
C ILE A 73 -9.44 -2.55 8.52
N LYS A 74 -10.27 -1.59 8.09
CA LYS A 74 -11.74 -1.75 8.06
C LYS A 74 -12.21 -2.84 7.07
N GLY A 75 -11.38 -3.27 6.13
CA GLY A 75 -11.79 -4.18 5.05
C GLY A 75 -12.57 -3.48 3.94
N ASP A 76 -12.52 -2.15 3.90
CA ASP A 76 -13.30 -1.32 2.99
C ASP A 76 -12.74 -1.40 1.57
N THR A 77 -13.61 -1.32 0.57
CA THR A 77 -13.27 -1.42 -0.86
C THR A 77 -13.90 -0.32 -1.70
N ASN A 78 -14.60 0.62 -1.06
CA ASN A 78 -15.15 1.80 -1.69
C ASN A 78 -14.18 2.99 -1.56
N SER A 79 -13.53 3.39 -2.65
CA SER A 79 -12.58 4.51 -2.65
C SER A 79 -13.25 5.85 -2.34
N ASN A 80 -14.56 5.98 -2.57
CA ASN A 80 -15.30 7.22 -2.32
C ASN A 80 -15.24 7.63 -0.84
N HIS A 81 -15.13 6.66 0.10
CA HIS A 81 -14.95 6.96 1.53
C HIS A 81 -13.63 7.69 1.83
N LEU A 82 -12.60 7.53 0.99
CA LEU A 82 -11.36 8.31 1.06
C LEU A 82 -11.55 9.67 0.37
N THR A 83 -12.20 9.70 -0.79
CA THR A 83 -12.51 10.92 -1.55
C THR A 83 -13.32 11.91 -0.71
N GLU A 84 -14.34 11.44 0.02
CA GLU A 84 -15.16 12.23 0.95
C GLU A 84 -14.33 12.85 2.08
N LYS A 85 -13.22 12.21 2.45
CA LYS A 85 -12.23 12.74 3.40
C LYS A 85 -11.16 13.59 2.72
N GLY A 86 -11.33 13.99 1.46
CA GLY A 86 -10.37 14.79 0.69
C GLY A 86 -9.07 14.05 0.36
N ILE A 87 -9.13 12.71 0.26
CA ILE A 87 -7.99 11.86 -0.08
C ILE A 87 -8.27 11.19 -1.43
N HIS A 88 -7.56 11.63 -2.45
CA HIS A 88 -7.84 11.31 -3.85
C HIS A 88 -6.88 10.27 -4.46
N ILE A 89 -6.12 9.56 -3.62
CA ILE A 89 -5.04 8.66 -4.07
C ILE A 89 -5.54 7.44 -4.88
N TRP A 90 -6.84 7.12 -4.80
CA TRP A 90 -7.49 6.01 -5.50
C TRP A 90 -8.49 6.45 -6.58
N ASP A 91 -8.73 7.76 -6.76
CA ASP A 91 -9.78 8.29 -7.64
C ASP A 91 -9.63 7.80 -9.09
N ASP A 92 -8.42 7.89 -9.64
CA ASP A 92 -8.15 7.47 -11.03
C ASP A 92 -8.42 5.98 -11.24
N ASN A 93 -8.07 5.14 -10.25
CA ASN A 93 -8.28 3.70 -10.34
C ASN A 93 -9.72 3.27 -10.06
N GLY A 94 -10.49 4.09 -9.32
CA GLY A 94 -11.92 3.90 -9.09
C GLY A 94 -12.82 4.56 -10.14
N SER A 95 -12.25 5.34 -11.07
CA SER A 95 -13.02 6.07 -12.09
C SER A 95 -13.80 5.13 -13.02
N ARG A 96 -14.92 5.63 -13.56
CA ARG A 96 -15.75 4.88 -14.52
C ARG A 96 -14.93 4.47 -15.74
N GLU A 97 -14.15 5.42 -16.24
CA GLU A 97 -13.28 5.27 -17.41
C GLU A 97 -12.24 4.18 -17.19
N TYR A 98 -11.59 4.15 -16.02
CA TYR A 98 -10.61 3.13 -15.70
C TYR A 98 -11.25 1.74 -15.59
N LEU A 99 -12.35 1.63 -14.84
CA LEU A 99 -13.04 0.36 -14.63
C LEU A 99 -13.55 -0.23 -15.95
N ASP A 100 -14.11 0.59 -16.83
CA ASP A 100 -14.55 0.14 -18.16
C ASP A 100 -13.38 -0.33 -19.01
N ARG A 101 -12.28 0.43 -19.00
CA ARG A 101 -11.06 0.10 -19.75
C ARG A 101 -10.47 -1.25 -19.34
N VAL A 102 -10.60 -1.65 -18.08
CA VAL A 102 -10.09 -2.94 -17.58
C VAL A 102 -11.15 -4.05 -17.57
N GLY A 103 -12.32 -3.83 -18.20
CA GLY A 103 -13.37 -4.84 -18.34
C GLY A 103 -14.24 -5.04 -17.09
N LEU A 104 -14.24 -4.09 -16.16
CA LEU A 104 -15.00 -4.11 -14.91
C LEU A 104 -16.23 -3.17 -14.99
N SER A 105 -16.89 -3.11 -16.14
CA SER A 105 -18.06 -2.24 -16.38
C SER A 105 -19.26 -2.52 -15.48
N HIS A 106 -19.34 -3.73 -14.91
CA HIS A 106 -20.36 -4.13 -13.96
C HIS A 106 -20.16 -3.55 -12.55
N ARG A 107 -18.96 -3.08 -12.20
CA ARG A 107 -18.68 -2.44 -10.90
C ARG A 107 -19.12 -0.99 -10.92
N LYS A 108 -19.61 -0.46 -9.81
CA LYS A 108 -19.88 0.97 -9.68
C LYS A 108 -18.57 1.77 -9.55
N SER A 109 -18.60 3.06 -9.89
CA SER A 109 -17.44 3.93 -9.68
C SER A 109 -17.04 3.96 -8.21
N GLY A 110 -15.73 3.81 -7.96
CA GLY A 110 -15.13 3.71 -6.64
C GLY A 110 -15.15 2.32 -6.01
N ASP A 111 -15.85 1.34 -6.58
CA ASP A 111 -15.70 -0.08 -6.20
C ASP A 111 -14.37 -0.61 -6.78
N LEU A 112 -13.35 -0.70 -5.91
CA LEU A 112 -12.04 -1.20 -6.28
C LEU A 112 -11.98 -2.74 -6.38
N GLY A 113 -13.06 -3.42 -6.02
CA GLY A 113 -13.11 -4.86 -5.90
C GLY A 113 -12.37 -5.40 -4.67
N PRO A 114 -12.04 -6.69 -4.65
CA PRO A 114 -11.47 -7.36 -3.48
C PRO A 114 -9.97 -7.06 -3.29
N VAL A 115 -9.63 -5.79 -3.08
CA VAL A 115 -8.26 -5.28 -2.89
C VAL A 115 -7.77 -5.45 -1.44
N TYR A 116 -6.59 -4.90 -1.13
CA TYR A 116 -5.85 -5.00 0.14
C TYR A 116 -6.69 -5.27 1.39
N GLY A 117 -7.53 -4.31 1.81
CA GLY A 117 -8.32 -4.43 3.04
C GLY A 117 -9.26 -5.63 3.02
N PHE A 118 -9.96 -5.86 1.91
CA PHE A 118 -10.81 -7.04 1.76
C PHE A 118 -10.01 -8.33 1.93
N GLN A 119 -8.83 -8.43 1.31
CA GLN A 119 -7.99 -9.62 1.49
C GLN A 119 -7.47 -9.76 2.92
N TRP A 120 -7.20 -8.66 3.63
CA TRP A 120 -6.75 -8.72 5.03
C TRP A 120 -7.83 -9.27 5.96
N ARG A 121 -9.11 -8.94 5.71
CA ARG A 121 -10.22 -9.26 6.62
C ARG A 121 -11.09 -10.43 6.16
N HIS A 122 -11.11 -10.72 4.85
CA HIS A 122 -12.05 -11.62 4.18
C HIS A 122 -11.38 -12.48 3.10
N PHE A 123 -10.13 -12.91 3.31
CA PHE A 123 -9.38 -13.68 2.31
C PHE A 123 -10.16 -14.93 1.87
N GLY A 124 -10.32 -15.10 0.55
CA GLY A 124 -11.05 -16.23 -0.03
C GLY A 124 -12.59 -16.12 0.00
N ALA A 125 -13.16 -15.06 0.58
CA ALA A 125 -14.59 -14.78 0.47
C ALA A 125 -14.99 -14.43 -0.98
N LYS A 126 -16.22 -14.80 -1.37
CA LYS A 126 -16.76 -14.43 -2.68
C LYS A 126 -17.17 -12.95 -2.66
N TYR A 127 -16.44 -12.13 -3.40
CA TYR A 127 -16.79 -10.72 -3.56
C TYR A 127 -18.10 -10.53 -4.35
N VAL A 128 -18.93 -9.62 -3.89
CA VAL A 128 -20.19 -9.19 -4.51
C VAL A 128 -20.01 -7.75 -5.04
N ASP A 129 -19.98 -6.77 -4.15
CA ASP A 129 -19.73 -5.35 -4.41
C ASP A 129 -19.10 -4.68 -3.17
N CYS A 130 -18.78 -3.39 -3.23
CA CYS A 130 -18.18 -2.69 -2.10
C CYS A 130 -19.17 -2.23 -1.01
N ASP A 131 -20.48 -2.50 -1.14
CA ASP A 131 -21.50 -2.15 -0.15
C ASP A 131 -21.97 -3.37 0.68
N ALA A 132 -21.66 -4.58 0.20
CA ALA A 132 -22.02 -5.82 0.87
C ALA A 132 -21.33 -5.98 2.24
N ASP A 133 -22.03 -6.64 3.17
CA ASP A 133 -21.46 -7.06 4.45
C ASP A 133 -20.75 -8.41 4.33
N TYR A 134 -19.44 -8.39 4.56
CA TYR A 134 -18.58 -9.58 4.51
C TYR A 134 -18.23 -10.13 5.90
N THR A 135 -18.90 -9.64 6.96
CA THR A 135 -18.63 -10.08 8.33
C THR A 135 -18.70 -11.60 8.47
N GLY A 136 -17.64 -12.20 9.01
CA GLY A 136 -17.53 -13.65 9.20
C GLY A 136 -17.27 -14.46 7.92
N GLN A 137 -17.08 -13.82 6.76
CA GLN A 137 -16.74 -14.49 5.52
C GLN A 137 -15.23 -14.51 5.28
N GLY A 138 -14.72 -15.63 4.75
CA GLY A 138 -13.30 -15.81 4.44
C GLY A 138 -12.42 -15.95 5.68
N VAL A 139 -11.12 -15.73 5.51
CA VAL A 139 -10.13 -15.73 6.58
C VAL A 139 -9.75 -14.30 6.95
N ASP A 140 -9.93 -13.94 8.23
CA ASP A 140 -9.45 -12.68 8.81
C ASP A 140 -7.97 -12.81 9.17
N GLN A 141 -7.11 -12.60 8.18
CA GLN A 141 -5.66 -12.70 8.31
C GLN A 141 -5.10 -11.71 9.33
N LEU A 142 -5.65 -10.49 9.39
CA LEU A 142 -5.23 -9.48 10.35
C LEU A 142 -5.48 -9.95 11.79
N GLN A 143 -6.66 -10.51 12.05
CA GLN A 143 -6.98 -11.05 13.37
C GLN A 143 -6.12 -12.27 13.72
N GLU A 144 -5.83 -13.15 12.76
CA GLU A 144 -4.95 -14.31 12.96
C GLU A 144 -3.53 -13.88 13.33
N VAL A 145 -2.93 -12.95 12.59
CA VAL A 145 -1.58 -12.44 12.88
C VAL A 145 -1.52 -11.77 14.26
N ILE A 146 -2.52 -10.96 14.62
CA ILE A 146 -2.61 -10.36 15.97
C ILE A 146 -2.66 -11.44 17.05
N ASN A 147 -3.46 -12.50 16.84
CA ASN A 147 -3.58 -13.60 17.80
C ASN A 147 -2.26 -14.38 17.94
N LYS A 148 -1.56 -14.65 16.83
CA LYS A 148 -0.26 -15.32 16.83
C LYS A 148 0.81 -14.48 17.52
N ILE A 149 0.89 -13.18 17.24
CA ILE A 149 1.84 -12.28 17.93
C ILE A 149 1.61 -12.29 19.44
N LYS A 150 0.35 -12.30 19.90
CA LYS A 150 0.01 -12.28 21.33
C LYS A 150 0.25 -13.63 22.02
N ASN A 151 -0.08 -14.73 21.36
CA ASN A 151 -0.20 -16.04 22.01
C ASN A 151 0.85 -17.07 21.56
N GLN A 152 1.47 -16.87 20.40
CA GLN A 152 2.43 -17.77 19.76
C GLN A 152 3.57 -16.97 19.08
N PRO A 153 4.31 -16.11 19.81
CA PRO A 153 5.24 -15.14 19.21
C PRO A 153 6.45 -15.77 18.46
N ASN A 154 6.66 -17.08 18.59
CA ASN A 154 7.73 -17.82 17.92
C ASN A 154 7.25 -18.63 16.70
N ASP A 155 5.97 -18.53 16.34
CA ASP A 155 5.38 -19.11 15.12
C ASP A 155 6.06 -18.53 13.85
N ARG A 156 6.16 -19.31 12.76
CA ARG A 156 6.86 -18.93 11.52
C ARG A 156 6.05 -19.24 10.27
#